data_AF-A0A2N1TM07-F1
#
_entry.id   AF-A0A2N1TM07-F1
#
_cell.length_a   1.000
_cell.length_b   1.000
_cell.length_c   1.000
_cell.angle_alpha   90.00
_cell.angle_beta   90.00
_cell.angle_gamma   90.00
#
_symmetry.space_group_name_H-M   'P 1'
#
loop_
_entity.id
_entity.type
_entity.pdbx_description
1 polymer ?
#
loop_
_entity_poly.entity_id
_entity_poly.type
_entity_poly.pdbx_seq_one_letter_code
_entity_poly.pdbx_strand_id
1 'polypeptide(L)'
;MRFLLTIIMVIAFAAAGTTAPMAPQPELDIEGLVAIIEWVPEVTEKGVWGMSGSLGGDRTFPAHYEVELVDCNVTLAEGEIEPDPDFMPGIKLGKQEKYSVTLNHPADDGFLKRGMRIKVLGYNVSGDEGGVWTKYRKIETEVAPDCPCMQHAEPAASSTLPIASPSTDLPADFSTDQ
;
A
#
# COMPACT_ATOMS: atom_id res chain seq x y z
N MET A 1 11.05 58.45 -15.19
CA MET A 1 11.90 57.73 -14.20
C MET A 1 11.08 57.07 -13.07
N ARG A 2 10.14 57.77 -12.41
CA ARG A 2 9.33 57.18 -11.30
C ARG A 2 8.46 55.97 -11.70
N PHE A 3 7.88 55.96 -12.91
CA PHE A 3 7.05 54.85 -13.43
C PHE A 3 7.85 53.59 -13.79
N LEU A 4 9.10 53.75 -14.24
CA LEU A 4 9.96 52.61 -14.59
C LEU A 4 10.40 51.84 -13.34
N LEU A 5 10.66 52.57 -12.25
CA LEU A 5 11.06 52.03 -10.96
C LEU A 5 9.93 51.22 -10.29
N THR A 6 8.67 51.63 -10.48
CA THR A 6 7.50 50.90 -9.97
C THR A 6 7.28 49.59 -10.72
N ILE A 7 7.45 49.58 -12.05
CA ILE A 7 7.34 48.36 -12.87
C ILE A 7 8.44 47.36 -12.52
N ILE A 8 9.69 47.82 -12.33
CA ILE A 8 10.80 46.96 -11.91
C ILE A 8 10.54 46.36 -10.52
N MET A 9 9.97 47.12 -9.59
CA MET A 9 9.68 46.63 -8.24
C MET A 9 8.54 45.59 -8.22
N VAL A 10 7.53 45.73 -9.08
CA VAL A 10 6.44 44.75 -9.22
C VAL A 10 6.94 43.45 -9.88
N ILE A 11 7.85 43.54 -10.85
CA ILE A 11 8.46 42.35 -11.48
C ILE A 11 9.37 41.61 -10.49
N ALA A 12 10.12 42.33 -9.65
CA ALA A 12 11.01 41.72 -8.65
C ALA A 12 10.25 40.95 -7.54
N PHE A 13 9.04 41.38 -7.18
CA PHE A 13 8.22 40.68 -6.18
C PHE A 13 7.53 39.41 -6.72
N ALA A 14 7.30 39.30 -8.03
CA ALA A 14 6.66 38.12 -8.63
C ALA A 14 7.61 36.91 -8.81
N ALA A 15 8.92 37.10 -8.63
CA ALA A 15 9.94 36.07 -8.88
C ALA A 15 10.30 35.19 -7.66
N ALA A 16 9.73 35.47 -6.48
CA ALA A 16 10.07 34.76 -5.24
C ALA A 16 9.00 33.71 -4.87
N GLY A 17 8.82 32.72 -5.73
CA GLY A 17 7.93 31.58 -5.51
C GLY A 17 8.62 30.27 -5.88
N THR A 18 9.81 30.03 -5.31
CA THR A 18 10.45 28.71 -5.42
C THR A 18 9.76 27.79 -4.43
N THR A 19 9.01 26.86 -4.98
CA THR A 19 8.49 25.68 -4.31
C THR A 19 9.64 24.97 -3.57
N ALA A 20 9.47 24.74 -2.27
CA ALA A 20 10.53 24.25 -1.40
C ALA A 20 10.30 22.75 -1.14
N PRO A 21 11.35 21.91 -1.28
CA PRO A 21 11.22 20.49 -0.96
C PRO A 21 10.75 20.33 0.48
N MET A 22 9.95 19.30 0.73
CA MET A 22 9.61 18.88 2.08
C MET A 22 10.88 18.73 2.91
N ALA A 23 10.80 19.12 4.18
CA ALA A 23 11.90 18.91 5.10
C ALA A 23 12.33 17.42 5.07
N PRO A 24 13.64 17.13 4.99
CA PRO A 24 14.11 15.74 4.98
C PRO A 24 13.54 14.99 6.17
N GLN A 25 12.88 13.87 5.89
CA GLN A 25 12.42 12.97 6.94
C GLN A 25 13.51 11.93 7.25
N PRO A 26 13.65 11.47 8.49
CA PRO A 26 14.52 10.34 8.82
C PRO A 26 13.99 9.08 8.14
N GLU A 27 14.87 8.11 7.96
CA GLU A 27 14.47 6.77 7.54
C GLU A 27 13.88 5.98 8.73
N LEU A 28 12.81 5.22 8.47
CA LEU A 28 12.06 4.46 9.46
C LEU A 28 12.15 2.97 9.17
N ASP A 29 12.24 2.16 10.21
CA ASP A 29 12.01 0.72 10.15
C ASP A 29 10.59 0.46 10.68
N ILE A 30 9.74 -0.15 9.85
CA ILE A 30 8.32 -0.35 10.13
C ILE A 30 8.02 -1.84 10.07
N GLU A 31 7.66 -2.42 11.21
CA GLU A 31 7.17 -3.80 11.30
C GLU A 31 5.66 -3.80 11.50
N GLY A 32 4.92 -4.71 10.84
CA GLY A 32 3.48 -4.85 11.06
C GLY A 32 2.83 -5.95 10.21
N LEU A 33 1.54 -6.17 10.45
CA LEU A 33 0.70 -7.12 9.71
C LEU A 33 -0.03 -6.41 8.57
N VAL A 34 0.04 -6.93 7.35
CA VAL A 34 -0.69 -6.40 6.19
C VAL A 34 -2.19 -6.65 6.34
N ALA A 35 -2.95 -5.60 6.63
CA ALA A 35 -4.41 -5.65 6.76
C ALA A 35 -5.12 -5.35 5.44
N ILE A 36 -4.67 -4.34 4.72
CA ILE A 36 -5.18 -3.91 3.40
C ILE A 36 -3.99 -3.78 2.46
N ILE A 37 -4.18 -4.21 1.23
CA ILE A 37 -3.21 -4.05 0.16
C ILE A 37 -3.94 -3.80 -1.16
N GLU A 38 -3.47 -2.81 -1.90
CA GLU A 38 -3.89 -2.50 -3.26
C GLU A 38 -2.64 -2.24 -4.09
N TRP A 39 -2.57 -2.82 -5.29
CA TRP A 39 -1.52 -2.49 -6.25
C TRP A 39 -2.02 -1.42 -7.22
N VAL A 40 -1.24 -0.35 -7.37
CA VAL A 40 -1.55 0.79 -8.22
C VAL A 40 -0.54 0.82 -9.37
N PRO A 41 -1.00 0.83 -10.63
CA PRO A 41 -0.11 0.90 -11.78
C PRO A 41 0.60 2.26 -11.87
N GLU A 42 1.72 2.29 -12.59
CA GLU A 42 2.41 3.53 -12.92
C GLU A 42 1.49 4.48 -13.69
N VAL A 43 1.51 5.77 -13.31
CA VAL A 43 0.74 6.82 -13.97
C VAL A 43 1.64 8.01 -14.26
N THR A 44 1.52 8.54 -15.48
CA THR A 44 2.12 9.82 -15.85
C THR A 44 1.05 10.90 -15.88
N GLU A 45 1.27 11.96 -15.11
CA GLU A 45 0.44 13.16 -15.12
C GLU A 45 1.11 14.29 -15.88
N LYS A 46 0.30 15.12 -16.52
CA LYS A 46 0.77 16.32 -17.20
C LYS A 46 1.05 17.44 -16.21
N GLY A 47 2.15 18.14 -16.44
CA GLY A 47 2.49 19.33 -15.69
C GLY A 47 1.46 20.44 -15.85
N VAL A 48 1.28 21.23 -14.81
CA VAL A 48 0.40 22.39 -14.82
C VAL A 48 1.21 23.61 -15.26
N TRP A 49 0.93 24.09 -16.47
CA TRP A 49 1.63 25.25 -17.03
C TRP A 49 1.49 26.48 -16.11
N GLY A 50 2.62 27.15 -15.87
CA GLY A 50 2.69 28.32 -14.99
C GLY A 50 2.94 27.99 -13.52
N MET A 51 2.94 26.70 -13.13
CA MET A 51 3.37 26.25 -11.81
C MET A 51 4.88 26.00 -11.78
N SER A 52 5.51 26.20 -10.63
CA SER A 52 6.93 25.89 -10.40
C SER A 52 7.11 24.47 -9.82
N GLY A 53 8.36 24.05 -9.67
CA GLY A 53 8.71 22.75 -9.09
C GLY A 53 8.30 21.56 -9.95
N SER A 54 8.15 20.39 -9.32
CA SER A 54 7.74 19.17 -10.04
C SER A 54 6.30 19.27 -10.58
N LEU A 55 5.45 20.13 -10.02
CA LEU A 55 4.07 20.37 -10.47
C LEU A 55 3.99 21.06 -11.84
N GLY A 56 5.00 21.85 -12.20
CA GLY A 56 5.09 22.51 -13.51
C GLY A 56 5.50 21.58 -14.65
N GLY A 57 6.15 20.45 -14.32
CA GLY A 57 6.62 19.46 -15.27
C GLY A 57 5.69 18.25 -15.35
N ASP A 58 5.78 17.51 -16.46
CA ASP A 58 5.22 16.16 -16.52
C ASP A 58 5.93 15.29 -15.48
N ARG A 59 5.16 14.44 -14.79
CA ARG A 59 5.65 13.61 -13.70
C ARG A 59 5.12 12.20 -13.80
N THR A 60 5.95 11.25 -13.43
CA THR A 60 5.59 9.82 -13.40
C THR A 60 5.61 9.35 -11.95
N PHE A 61 4.49 8.79 -11.53
CA PHE A 61 4.33 8.11 -10.25
C PHE A 61 4.58 6.62 -10.49
N PRO A 62 5.64 6.03 -9.92
CA PRO A 62 5.98 4.63 -10.17
C PRO A 62 4.85 3.71 -9.69
N ALA A 63 4.75 2.52 -10.30
CA ALA A 63 3.86 1.48 -9.79
C ALA A 63 4.23 1.12 -8.33
N HIS A 64 3.22 0.90 -7.50
CA HIS A 64 3.42 0.70 -6.07
C HIS A 64 2.29 -0.09 -5.43
N TYR A 65 2.55 -0.64 -4.25
CA TYR A 65 1.51 -1.10 -3.34
C TYR A 65 1.12 0.03 -2.37
N GLU A 66 -0.17 0.29 -2.23
CA GLU A 66 -0.72 0.98 -1.07
C GLU A 66 -1.03 -0.07 0.01
N VAL A 67 -0.35 0.04 1.14
CA VAL A 67 -0.42 -0.96 2.21
C VAL A 67 -0.85 -0.32 3.51
N GLU A 68 -1.85 -0.92 4.13
CA GLU A 68 -2.22 -0.62 5.51
C GLU A 68 -1.73 -1.74 6.42
N LEU A 69 -0.84 -1.37 7.34
CA LEU A 69 -0.31 -2.24 8.37
C LEU A 69 -1.08 -2.04 9.67
N VAL A 70 -1.26 -3.12 10.42
CA VAL A 70 -1.80 -3.11 11.80
C VAL A 70 -0.85 -3.83 12.75
N ASP A 71 -1.03 -3.60 14.06
CA ASP A 71 -0.14 -4.12 15.10
C ASP A 71 1.33 -3.77 14.80
N CYS A 72 1.55 -2.48 14.54
CA CYS A 72 2.82 -2.00 14.01
C CYS A 72 3.77 -1.61 15.12
N ASN A 73 5.05 -1.80 14.86
CA ASN A 73 6.14 -1.17 15.61
C ASN A 73 6.98 -0.33 14.65
N VAL A 74 7.04 0.97 14.90
CA VAL A 74 7.75 1.95 14.07
C VAL A 74 8.96 2.45 14.82
N THR A 75 10.15 2.28 14.26
CA THR A 75 11.41 2.75 14.86
C THR A 75 12.19 3.58 13.86
N LEU A 76 13.14 4.37 14.35
CA LEU A 76 14.14 5.00 13.48
C LEU A 76 15.05 3.92 12.91
N ALA A 77 15.43 4.06 11.65
CA ALA A 77 16.45 3.23 11.05
C ALA A 77 17.80 3.46 11.74
N GLU A 78 18.68 2.45 11.68
CA GLU A 78 20.02 2.56 12.26
C GLU A 78 20.79 3.75 11.67
N GLY A 79 21.36 4.58 12.56
CA GLY A 79 22.15 5.76 12.19
C GLY A 79 21.34 7.05 11.99
N GLU A 80 20.01 6.98 12.03
CA GLU A 80 19.16 8.17 11.98
C GLU A 80 19.11 8.89 13.33
N ILE A 81 19.00 10.22 13.26
CA ILE A 81 18.89 11.08 14.45
C ILE A 81 17.41 11.21 14.80
N GLU A 82 17.10 11.11 16.10
CA GLU A 82 15.73 11.32 16.57
C GLU A 82 15.24 12.72 16.19
N PRO A 83 14.15 12.82 15.40
CA PRO A 83 13.67 14.09 14.94
C PRO A 83 13.08 14.87 16.11
N ASP A 84 13.34 16.18 16.13
CA ASP A 84 12.73 17.06 17.12
C ASP A 84 11.20 17.09 16.89
N PRO A 85 10.38 16.69 17.89
CA PRO A 85 8.93 16.59 17.73
C PRO A 85 8.26 17.94 17.42
N ASP A 86 8.89 19.07 17.78
CA ASP A 86 8.37 20.40 17.48
C ASP A 86 8.53 20.75 15.98
N PHE A 87 9.51 20.15 15.32
CA PHE A 87 9.78 20.36 13.89
C PHE A 87 9.15 19.28 13.00
N MET A 88 8.85 18.09 13.56
CA MET A 88 8.31 16.95 12.82
C MET A 88 7.17 16.22 13.55
N PRO A 89 6.04 16.90 13.85
CA PRO A 89 4.92 16.32 14.61
C PRO A 89 4.20 15.18 13.88
N GLY A 90 4.47 14.97 12.59
CA GLY A 90 3.85 13.93 11.77
C GLY A 90 4.47 12.53 11.95
N ILE A 91 5.66 12.41 12.56
CA ILE A 91 6.33 11.12 12.72
C ILE A 91 5.81 10.42 13.97
N LYS A 92 5.21 9.25 13.76
CA LYS A 92 4.66 8.41 14.83
C LYS A 92 5.58 7.23 15.07
N LEU A 93 6.42 7.31 16.11
CA LEU A 93 7.30 6.23 16.55
C LEU A 93 6.60 5.32 17.58
N GLY A 94 7.18 4.15 17.80
CA GLY A 94 6.70 3.15 18.76
C GLY A 94 5.54 2.31 18.23
N LYS A 95 4.71 1.81 19.16
CA LYS A 95 3.56 0.97 18.84
C LYS A 95 2.45 1.80 18.19
N GLN A 96 2.00 1.36 17.02
CA GLN A 96 0.91 2.00 16.27
C GLN A 96 -0.17 0.95 15.97
N GLU A 97 -1.44 1.29 16.21
CA GLU A 97 -2.55 0.39 15.87
C GLU A 97 -2.67 0.19 14.36
N LYS A 98 -2.35 1.25 13.60
CA LYS A 98 -2.44 1.31 12.15
C LYS A 98 -1.35 2.22 11.59
N TYR A 99 -0.76 1.82 10.48
CA TYR A 99 0.22 2.63 9.74
C TYR A 99 0.10 2.38 8.23
N SER A 100 -0.01 3.46 7.45
CA SER A 100 -0.13 3.37 5.99
C SER A 100 1.20 3.67 5.32
N VAL A 101 1.60 2.83 4.36
CA VAL A 101 2.84 2.97 3.59
C VAL A 101 2.58 2.77 2.10
N THR A 102 3.34 3.51 1.28
CA THR A 102 3.38 3.33 -0.17
C THR A 102 4.70 2.66 -0.54
N LEU A 103 4.65 1.47 -1.13
CA LEU A 103 5.83 0.64 -1.41
C LEU A 103 6.00 0.46 -2.93
N ASN A 104 6.93 1.20 -3.52
CA ASN A 104 7.22 1.10 -4.96
C ASN A 104 7.57 -0.34 -5.37
N HIS A 105 6.84 -0.88 -6.33
CA HIS A 105 7.05 -2.23 -6.84
C HIS A 105 6.51 -2.35 -8.28
N PRO A 106 7.33 -2.82 -9.25
CA PRO A 106 7.05 -2.63 -10.67
C PRO A 106 5.88 -3.47 -11.23
N ALA A 107 5.41 -4.49 -10.51
CA ALA A 107 4.39 -5.41 -11.03
C ALA A 107 3.48 -5.95 -9.93
N ASP A 108 2.21 -6.21 -10.24
CA ASP A 108 1.30 -6.96 -9.36
C ASP A 108 1.58 -8.47 -9.46
N ASP A 109 2.66 -8.90 -8.80
CA ASP A 109 3.15 -10.28 -8.79
C ASP A 109 2.82 -11.05 -7.50
N GLY A 110 2.05 -10.42 -6.61
CA GLY A 110 1.73 -10.98 -5.30
C GLY A 110 2.93 -11.07 -4.36
N PHE A 111 3.96 -10.23 -4.55
CA PHE A 111 5.10 -10.08 -3.65
C PHE A 111 4.67 -9.81 -2.20
N LEU A 112 3.60 -9.04 -2.01
CA LEU A 112 2.94 -8.81 -0.73
C LEU A 112 1.50 -9.35 -0.78
N LYS A 113 1.03 -9.87 0.35
CA LYS A 113 -0.33 -10.39 0.50
C LYS A 113 -0.91 -10.01 1.84
N ARG A 114 -2.23 -9.85 1.88
CA ARG A 114 -2.97 -9.69 3.12
C ARG A 114 -2.65 -10.82 4.10
N GLY A 115 -2.48 -10.46 5.36
CA GLY A 115 -2.15 -11.37 6.44
C GLY A 115 -0.66 -11.63 6.60
N MET A 116 0.22 -11.19 5.70
CA MET A 116 1.67 -11.29 5.89
C MET A 116 2.15 -10.36 7.00
N ARG A 117 3.10 -10.82 7.82
CA ARG A 117 3.88 -9.92 8.68
C ARG A 117 5.10 -9.47 7.89
N ILE A 118 5.32 -8.17 7.82
CA ILE A 118 6.43 -7.58 7.08
C ILE A 118 7.23 -6.63 7.95
N LYS A 119 8.51 -6.49 7.61
CA LYS A 119 9.39 -5.45 8.12
C LYS A 119 9.96 -4.65 6.97
N VAL A 120 9.52 -3.41 6.84
CA VAL A 120 10.02 -2.44 5.86
C VAL A 120 11.20 -1.70 6.46
N LEU A 121 12.38 -1.82 5.85
CA LEU A 121 13.62 -1.24 6.34
C LEU A 121 13.99 0.03 5.58
N GLY A 122 14.36 1.07 6.30
CA GLY A 122 14.78 2.35 5.74
C GLY A 122 13.70 3.05 4.91
N TYR A 123 12.44 2.92 5.33
CA TYR A 123 11.31 3.60 4.71
C TYR A 123 11.44 5.11 4.87
N ASN A 124 11.21 5.85 3.80
CA ASN A 124 11.31 7.29 3.81
C ASN A 124 10.31 7.91 2.85
N VAL A 125 9.83 9.09 3.24
CA VAL A 125 8.90 9.88 2.46
C VAL A 125 9.55 11.22 2.17
N SER A 126 9.63 11.56 0.90
CA SER A 126 10.07 12.86 0.41
C SER A 126 8.99 13.43 -0.51
N GLY A 127 9.06 14.73 -0.78
CA GLY A 127 8.01 15.35 -1.58
C GLY A 127 8.27 16.80 -1.84
N ASP A 128 7.48 17.34 -2.75
CA ASP A 128 7.34 18.76 -3.00
C ASP A 128 5.86 19.04 -3.39
N GLU A 129 5.59 20.24 -3.87
CA GLU A 129 4.28 20.72 -4.27
C GLU A 129 3.65 19.89 -5.41
N GLY A 130 4.46 19.14 -6.14
CA GLY A 130 3.99 18.27 -7.19
C GLY A 130 3.93 16.79 -6.84
N GLY A 131 4.18 16.39 -5.60
CA GLY A 131 3.88 15.04 -5.17
C GLY A 131 4.72 14.55 -4.01
N VAL A 132 4.38 13.34 -3.60
CA VAL A 132 5.11 12.61 -2.57
C VAL A 132 5.71 11.37 -3.21
N TRP A 133 6.97 11.10 -2.88
CA TRP A 133 7.70 9.90 -3.29
C TRP A 133 8.13 9.15 -2.05
N THR A 134 8.07 7.83 -2.15
CA THR A 134 8.56 6.94 -1.11
C THR A 134 9.76 6.15 -1.59
N LYS A 135 10.63 5.82 -0.66
CA LYS A 135 11.72 4.86 -0.87
C LYS A 135 11.80 3.93 0.34
N TYR A 136 12.32 2.74 0.11
CA TYR A 136 12.70 1.81 1.16
C TYR A 136 13.91 1.02 0.67
N ARG A 137 14.70 0.48 1.61
CA ARG A 137 15.91 -0.29 1.26
C ARG A 137 15.57 -1.75 0.99
N LYS A 138 14.75 -2.34 1.86
CA LYS A 138 14.42 -3.76 1.81
C LYS A 138 13.09 -4.02 2.52
N ILE A 139 12.37 -5.04 2.07
CA ILE A 139 11.25 -5.62 2.80
C ILE A 139 11.64 -7.04 3.19
N GLU A 140 11.49 -7.34 4.47
CA GLU A 140 11.60 -8.70 5.00
C GLU A 140 10.19 -9.23 5.24
N THR A 141 9.96 -10.46 4.81
CA THR A 141 8.67 -11.14 4.97
C THR A 141 8.85 -12.23 6.02
N GLU A 142 7.95 -12.24 6.99
CA GLU A 142 7.81 -13.33 7.93
C GLU A 142 6.51 -14.06 7.62
N VAL A 143 6.57 -15.40 7.67
CA VAL A 143 5.35 -16.20 7.57
C VAL A 143 4.50 -15.84 8.77
N ALA A 144 3.29 -15.34 8.50
CA ALA A 144 2.36 -14.99 9.55
C ALA A 144 2.10 -16.22 10.45
N PRO A 145 1.94 -16.03 11.77
CA PRO A 145 1.46 -17.12 12.61
C PRO A 145 0.12 -17.62 12.04
N ASP A 146 -0.03 -18.93 11.90
CA ASP A 146 -1.24 -19.57 11.39
C ASP A 146 -2.47 -18.95 12.07
N CYS A 147 -3.42 -18.44 11.27
CA CYS A 147 -4.65 -17.89 11.82
C CYS A 147 -5.35 -19.01 12.64
N PRO A 148 -5.70 -18.78 13.91
CA PRO A 148 -6.48 -19.74 14.71
C PRO A 148 -7.82 -20.11 14.04
N CYS A 149 -8.29 -19.27 13.13
CA CYS A 149 -9.48 -19.50 12.31
C CYS A 149 -9.33 -20.63 11.28
N MET A 150 -8.12 -20.99 10.87
CA MET A 150 -7.89 -22.09 9.91
C MET A 150 -7.86 -23.48 10.57
N GLN A 151 -7.82 -23.55 11.90
CA GLN A 151 -7.89 -24.83 12.64
C GLN A 151 -9.31 -25.40 12.73
N HIS A 152 -10.32 -24.65 12.26
CA HIS A 152 -11.72 -25.04 12.21
C HIS A 152 -12.27 -25.26 10.80
N ALA A 153 -11.41 -25.45 9.79
CA ALA A 153 -11.90 -25.98 8.52
C ALA A 153 -12.49 -27.37 8.78
N GLU A 154 -13.83 -27.44 8.78
CA GLU A 154 -14.58 -28.69 8.91
C GLU A 154 -14.01 -29.73 7.94
N PRO A 155 -13.82 -30.99 8.37
CA PRO A 155 -13.42 -32.04 7.45
C PRO A 155 -14.47 -32.11 6.35
N ALA A 156 -14.03 -31.89 5.11
CA ALA A 156 -14.85 -31.97 3.92
C ALA A 156 -15.74 -33.21 4.03
N ALA A 157 -17.05 -32.97 4.07
CA ALA A 157 -18.06 -34.01 4.11
C ALA A 157 -17.73 -35.04 3.01
N SER A 158 -17.38 -36.24 3.46
CA SER A 158 -17.20 -37.43 2.64
C SER A 158 -18.44 -37.60 1.78
N SER A 159 -18.32 -37.24 0.50
CA SER A 159 -19.35 -37.53 -0.51
C SER A 159 -19.35 -39.04 -0.73
N THR A 160 -20.23 -39.74 -0.02
CA THR A 160 -20.58 -41.12 -0.32
C THR A 160 -22.10 -41.22 -0.31
N LEU A 161 -22.73 -40.77 -1.39
CA LEU A 161 -24.09 -41.18 -1.70
C LEU A 161 -24.01 -42.46 -2.53
N PRO A 162 -24.57 -43.59 -2.07
CA PRO A 162 -24.74 -44.75 -2.92
C PRO A 162 -25.89 -44.48 -3.91
N ILE A 163 -25.58 -44.55 -5.20
CA ILE A 163 -26.59 -44.60 -6.27
C ILE A 163 -27.35 -45.93 -6.11
N ALA A 164 -28.56 -45.86 -5.56
CA ALA A 164 -29.51 -46.97 -5.59
C ALA A 164 -30.03 -47.12 -7.02
N SER A 165 -29.79 -48.30 -7.60
CA SER A 165 -30.39 -48.72 -8.87
C SER A 165 -31.87 -49.06 -8.65
N PRO A 166 -32.80 -48.63 -9.52
CA PRO A 166 -34.18 -49.09 -9.45
C PRO A 166 -34.30 -50.46 -10.12
N SER A 167 -34.42 -51.53 -9.32
CA SER A 167 -35.03 -52.78 -9.74
C SER A 167 -36.54 -52.66 -9.56
N THR A 168 -37.29 -52.69 -10.65
CA THR A 168 -38.75 -52.84 -10.63
C THR A 168 -39.10 -54.10 -11.39
N ASP A 169 -39.11 -55.21 -10.66
CA ASP A 169 -39.89 -56.38 -11.00
C ASP A 169 -41.37 -56.06 -10.74
N LEU A 170 -42.22 -56.34 -11.72
CA LEU A 170 -43.67 -56.49 -11.53
C LEU A 170 -44.17 -57.65 -12.42
N PRO A 171 -45.29 -58.29 -12.07
CA PRO A 171 -45.32 -59.73 -11.82
C PRO A 171 -46.08 -60.53 -12.89
N ALA A 172 -45.99 -61.84 -12.71
CA ALA A 172 -46.64 -62.90 -13.46
C ALA A 172 -48.13 -62.67 -13.75
N ASP A 173 -48.53 -62.91 -15.01
CA ASP A 173 -49.90 -63.22 -15.37
C ASP A 173 -49.95 -64.69 -15.82
N PHE A 174 -50.63 -65.50 -15.01
CA PHE A 174 -51.00 -66.88 -15.29
C PHE A 174 -52.48 -66.97 -14.93
N SER A 175 -53.35 -66.90 -15.93
CA SER A 175 -54.71 -67.45 -15.82
C SER A 175 -55.10 -68.13 -17.12
N THR A 176 -55.39 -69.41 -16.97
CA THR A 176 -55.98 -70.33 -17.93
C THR A 176 -57.50 -70.14 -17.89
N ASP A 177 -58.20 -70.06 -19.02
CA ASP A 177 -59.44 -70.81 -19.27
C ASP A 177 -59.98 -70.65 -20.70
N GLN A 178 -60.38 -71.81 -21.25
CA GLN A 178 -61.06 -72.15 -22.52
C GLN A 178 -60.26 -72.23 -23.83
#